data_AF-A0A8T0CQS9-F1
#
_entry.id   AF-A0A8T0CQS9-F1
#
_cell.length_a   1.000
_cell.length_b   1.000
_cell.length_c   1.000
_cell.angle_alpha   90.00
_cell.angle_beta   90.00
_cell.angle_gamma   90.00
#
_symmetry.space_group_name_H-M   'P 1'
#
loop_
_entity.id
_entity.type
_entity.pdbx_description
1 polymer ?
#
loop_
_entity_poly.entity_id
_entity_poly.type
_entity_poly.pdbx_seq_one_letter_code
_entity_poly.pdbx_strand_id
1 'polypeptide(L)'
;MVIFINTLQASLISFNVQIYGIGIRIISTKGKEQEAAKRELSDCLKVWEPELGDRPFFGGETLGTLGLVDIALIPFYSWFYGYEQCSGFSIKTQCRELIAWAKICSQKGTVSRSLANRKKVSGFMLELKKRFRSIGSKRTEDVSRMLVCISIFDVS
;
A
#
# COMPACT_ATOMS: atom_id res chain seq x y z
N MET A 1 -9.61 -20.54 -18.36
CA MET A 1 -10.01 -19.32 -17.62
C MET A 1 -9.69 -19.40 -16.12
N VAL A 2 -9.95 -20.52 -15.43
CA VAL A 2 -9.70 -20.68 -13.97
C VAL A 2 -8.22 -20.58 -13.58
N ILE A 3 -7.29 -21.11 -14.39
CA ILE A 3 -5.85 -21.06 -14.11
C ILE A 3 -5.32 -19.63 -14.09
N PHE A 4 -5.74 -18.79 -15.05
CA PHE A 4 -5.33 -17.39 -15.14
C PHE A 4 -5.78 -16.55 -13.93
N ILE A 5 -6.99 -16.83 -13.41
CA ILE A 5 -7.53 -16.16 -12.22
C ILE A 5 -6.70 -16.55 -10.97
N ASN A 6 -6.37 -17.83 -10.80
CA ASN A 6 -5.57 -18.29 -9.66
C ASN A 6 -4.13 -17.77 -9.69
N THR A 7 -3.50 -17.71 -10.87
CA THR A 7 -2.14 -17.17 -11.03
C THR A 7 -2.09 -15.66 -10.77
N LEU A 8 -3.11 -14.91 -11.23
CA LEU A 8 -3.22 -13.48 -10.97
C LEU A 8 -3.49 -13.19 -9.48
N GLN A 9 -4.33 -13.99 -8.83
CA GLN A 9 -4.58 -13.90 -7.40
C GLN A 9 -3.32 -14.21 -6.57
N ALA A 10 -2.55 -15.23 -6.93
CA ALA A 10 -1.29 -15.54 -6.25
C ALA A 10 -0.26 -14.41 -6.39
N SER A 11 -0.15 -13.81 -7.59
CA SER A 11 0.74 -12.68 -7.86
C SER A 11 0.34 -11.45 -7.04
N LEU A 12 -0.96 -11.19 -6.93
CA LEU A 12 -1.49 -10.09 -6.14
C LEU A 12 -1.29 -10.28 -4.63
N ILE A 13 -1.51 -11.50 -4.12
CA ILE A 13 -1.20 -11.84 -2.73
C ILE A 13 0.29 -11.62 -2.45
N SER A 14 1.16 -12.06 -3.37
CA SER A 14 2.60 -11.86 -3.22
C SER A 14 2.97 -10.37 -3.18
N PHE A 15 2.37 -9.55 -4.05
CA PHE A 15 2.56 -8.11 -4.05
C PHE A 15 2.10 -7.47 -2.73
N ASN A 16 0.93 -7.84 -2.23
CA ASN A 16 0.40 -7.33 -0.96
C ASN A 16 1.35 -7.65 0.21
N VAL A 17 1.76 -8.91 0.33
CA VAL A 17 2.69 -9.35 1.39
C VAL A 17 4.01 -8.56 1.31
N GLN A 18 4.52 -8.32 0.10
CA GLN A 18 5.73 -7.54 -0.10
C GLN A 18 5.57 -6.08 0.37
N ILE A 19 4.52 -5.38 -0.06
CA ILE A 19 4.26 -3.98 0.34
C ILE A 19 4.07 -3.86 1.85
N TYR A 20 3.29 -4.76 2.47
CA TYR A 20 3.12 -4.73 3.92
C TYR A 20 4.45 -5.01 4.66
N GLY A 21 5.24 -5.97 4.20
CA GLY A 21 6.56 -6.27 4.77
C GLY A 21 7.51 -5.08 4.71
N ILE A 22 7.58 -4.41 3.56
CA ILE A 22 8.37 -3.18 3.39
C ILE A 22 7.82 -2.06 4.28
N GLY A 23 6.50 -1.88 4.31
CA GLY A 23 5.83 -0.87 5.14
C GLY A 23 6.11 -1.02 6.63
N ILE A 24 6.13 -2.26 7.14
CA ILE A 24 6.54 -2.54 8.53
C ILE A 24 7.98 -2.10 8.75
N ARG A 25 8.92 -2.43 7.86
CA ARG A 25 10.32 -2.00 7.99
C ARG A 25 10.46 -0.49 7.98
N ILE A 26 9.69 0.22 7.15
CA ILE A 26 9.63 1.69 7.14
C ILE A 26 9.19 2.23 8.51
N ILE A 27 8.26 1.56 9.19
CA ILE A 27 7.72 2.01 10.48
C ILE A 27 8.64 1.60 11.66
N SER A 28 9.18 0.38 11.65
CA SER A 28 9.88 -0.21 12.79
C SER A 28 11.38 0.09 12.86
N THR A 29 12.01 0.40 11.73
CA THR A 29 13.48 0.58 11.63
C THR A 29 13.88 2.07 11.55
N LYS A 30 15.19 2.34 11.64
CA LYS A 30 15.78 3.68 11.50
C LYS A 30 17.11 3.62 10.74
N GLY A 31 17.60 4.78 10.28
CA GLY A 31 18.92 4.88 9.65
C GLY A 31 18.97 4.14 8.32
N LYS A 32 20.07 3.42 8.07
CA LYS A 32 20.33 2.76 6.78
C LYS A 32 19.25 1.76 6.37
N GLU A 33 18.69 1.02 7.33
CA GLU A 33 17.66 0.01 7.05
C GLU A 33 16.33 0.64 6.63
N GLN A 34 15.95 1.74 7.28
CA GLN A 34 14.74 2.49 6.91
C GLN A 34 14.88 3.12 5.52
N GLU A 35 16.06 3.65 5.19
CA GLU A 35 16.35 4.18 3.86
C GLU A 35 16.35 3.08 2.77
N ALA A 36 16.84 1.88 3.08
CA ALA A 36 16.74 0.74 2.17
C ALA A 36 15.26 0.35 1.92
N ALA A 37 14.46 0.25 2.98
CA ALA A 37 13.04 -0.06 2.86
C ALA A 37 12.26 1.00 2.05
N LYS A 38 12.58 2.29 2.19
CA LYS A 38 12.00 3.36 1.37
C LYS A 38 12.33 3.19 -0.13
N ARG A 39 13.58 2.82 -0.45
CA ARG A 39 14.00 2.56 -1.84
C ARG A 39 13.28 1.35 -2.41
N GLU A 40 13.23 0.26 -1.66
CA GLU A 40 12.48 -0.94 -2.05
C GLU A 40 11.01 -0.64 -2.31
N LEU A 41 10.35 0.15 -1.43
CA LEU A 41 8.97 0.59 -1.67
C LEU A 41 8.86 1.39 -2.97
N SER A 42 9.78 2.33 -3.19
CA SER A 42 9.77 3.14 -4.41
C SER A 42 9.92 2.28 -5.66
N ASP A 43 10.81 1.29 -5.65
CA ASP A 43 11.06 0.42 -6.80
C ASP A 43 9.85 -0.49 -7.04
N CYS A 44 9.23 -1.01 -5.99
CA CYS A 44 7.97 -1.75 -6.07
C CYS A 44 6.79 -0.93 -6.61
N LEU A 45 6.77 0.39 -6.38
CA LEU A 45 5.70 1.25 -6.88
C LEU A 45 5.95 1.72 -8.32
N LYS A 46 7.22 1.93 -8.70
CA LYS A 46 7.60 2.41 -10.03
C LYS A 46 7.24 1.46 -11.15
N VAL A 47 7.20 0.15 -10.91
CA VAL A 47 6.80 -0.82 -11.94
C VAL A 47 5.36 -0.62 -12.40
N TRP A 48 4.51 0.04 -11.61
CA TRP A 48 3.11 0.27 -11.95
C TRP A 48 2.88 1.47 -12.86
N GLU A 49 3.79 2.45 -12.90
CA GLU A 49 3.64 3.61 -13.80
C GLU A 49 3.71 3.23 -15.30
N PRO A 50 4.67 2.42 -15.78
CA PRO A 50 4.66 1.97 -17.17
C PRO A 50 3.50 1.00 -17.45
N GLU A 51 3.10 0.19 -16.46
CA GLU A 51 1.93 -0.68 -16.57
C GLU A 51 0.61 0.09 -16.58
N LEU A 52 0.55 1.29 -16.01
CA LEU A 52 -0.61 2.17 -16.16
C LEU A 52 -0.60 2.80 -17.56
N GLY A 53 0.55 3.32 -17.98
CA GLY A 53 0.71 4.09 -19.21
C GLY A 53 -0.20 5.33 -19.20
N ASP A 54 -0.77 5.66 -20.35
CA ASP A 54 -1.71 6.78 -20.48
C ASP A 54 -3.16 6.43 -20.10
N ARG A 55 -3.38 5.24 -19.50
CA ARG A 55 -4.73 4.78 -19.17
C ARG A 55 -5.24 5.43 -17.88
N PRO A 56 -6.55 5.74 -17.79
CA PRO A 56 -7.13 6.25 -16.55
C PRO A 56 -7.21 5.19 -15.44
N PHE A 57 -7.25 3.90 -15.79
CA PHE A 57 -7.34 2.75 -14.90
C PHE A 57 -6.56 1.56 -15.49
N PHE A 58 -6.08 0.65 -14.65
CA PHE A 58 -5.39 -0.58 -15.10
C PHE A 58 -6.33 -1.52 -15.88
N GLY A 59 -7.64 -1.47 -15.58
CA GLY A 59 -8.67 -2.21 -16.32
C GLY A 59 -8.96 -1.71 -17.76
N GLY A 60 -8.36 -0.61 -18.22
CA GLY A 60 -8.49 -0.13 -19.60
C GLY A 60 -9.68 0.81 -19.88
N GLU A 61 -10.19 0.72 -21.12
CA GLU A 61 -11.06 1.71 -21.81
C GLU A 61 -12.54 1.71 -21.42
N THR A 62 -12.99 0.83 -20.53
CA THR A 62 -14.38 0.88 -20.08
C THR A 62 -14.53 2.08 -19.14
N LEU A 63 -14.85 3.24 -19.72
CA LEU A 63 -15.02 4.53 -19.04
C LEU A 63 -15.94 4.38 -17.82
N GLY A 64 -15.36 4.14 -16.65
CA GLY A 64 -16.10 4.11 -15.38
C GLY A 64 -15.90 2.88 -14.50
N THR A 65 -15.38 1.75 -14.96
CA THR A 65 -15.21 0.55 -14.13
C THR A 65 -13.78 0.38 -13.65
N LEU A 66 -13.60 -0.04 -12.39
CA LEU A 66 -12.30 -0.39 -11.83
C LEU A 66 -11.99 -1.83 -12.23
N GLY A 67 -10.79 -2.06 -12.76
CA GLY A 67 -10.28 -3.40 -13.00
C GLY A 67 -9.87 -4.09 -11.71
N LEU A 68 -9.58 -5.38 -11.81
CA LEU A 68 -9.12 -6.18 -10.68
C LEU A 68 -7.84 -5.61 -10.04
N VAL A 69 -6.90 -5.16 -10.88
CA VAL A 69 -5.66 -4.50 -10.42
C VAL A 69 -5.99 -3.20 -9.69
N ASP A 70 -6.94 -2.40 -10.20
CA ASP A 70 -7.32 -1.15 -9.56
C ASP A 70 -7.93 -1.39 -8.16
N ILE A 71 -8.83 -2.37 -8.05
CA ILE A 71 -9.48 -2.75 -6.79
C ILE A 71 -8.46 -3.24 -5.76
N ALA A 72 -7.44 -3.97 -6.23
CA ALA A 72 -6.44 -4.52 -5.33
C ALA A 72 -5.38 -3.51 -4.90
N LEU A 73 -5.04 -2.54 -5.76
CA LEU A 73 -4.00 -1.56 -5.49
C LEU A 73 -4.53 -0.33 -4.74
N ILE A 74 -5.79 0.06 -4.94
CA ILE A 74 -6.34 1.29 -4.35
C ILE A 74 -6.36 1.33 -2.81
N PRO A 75 -6.54 0.22 -2.05
CA PRO A 75 -6.51 0.26 -0.59
C PRO A 75 -5.18 0.81 -0.06
N PHE A 76 -4.05 0.49 -0.73
CA PHE A 76 -2.72 0.95 -0.34
C PHE A 76 -2.55 2.48 -0.41
N TYR A 77 -3.38 3.19 -1.17
CA TYR A 77 -3.32 4.65 -1.24
C TYR A 77 -3.48 5.30 0.15
N SER A 78 -4.30 4.72 1.03
CA SER A 78 -4.43 5.22 2.40
C SER A 78 -3.23 4.90 3.27
N TRP A 79 -2.55 3.79 3.01
CA TRP A 79 -1.33 3.36 3.68
C TRP A 79 -0.13 4.22 3.27
N PHE A 80 -0.04 4.62 2.00
CA PHE A 80 1.03 5.49 1.48
C PHE A 80 1.15 6.78 2.28
N TYR A 81 0.02 7.45 2.54
CA TYR A 81 0.02 8.65 3.38
C TYR A 81 0.59 8.38 4.79
N GLY A 82 0.28 7.23 5.38
CA GLY A 82 0.83 6.86 6.67
C GLY A 82 2.35 6.58 6.63
N TYR A 83 2.85 5.95 5.56
CA TYR A 83 4.29 5.72 5.38
C TYR A 83 5.08 7.04 5.20
N GLU A 84 4.52 7.99 4.45
CA GLU A 84 5.10 9.34 4.31
C GLU A 84 5.23 10.01 5.68
N GLN A 85 4.16 10.01 6.48
CA GLN A 85 4.16 10.59 7.84
C GLN A 85 5.12 9.87 8.80
N CYS A 86 5.29 8.55 8.66
CA CYS A 86 6.18 7.78 9.53
C CYS A 86 7.66 7.97 9.20
N SER A 87 8.02 8.37 7.98
CA SER A 87 9.39 8.26 7.52
C SER A 87 9.95 9.53 6.88
N GLY A 88 9.12 10.56 6.67
CA GLY A 88 9.50 11.80 5.98
C GLY A 88 9.78 11.61 4.49
N PHE A 89 9.51 10.41 3.97
CA PHE A 89 9.60 10.07 2.56
C PHE A 89 8.39 10.67 1.81
N SER A 90 8.57 11.02 0.54
CA SER A 90 7.45 11.38 -0.33
C SER A 90 7.32 10.35 -1.45
N ILE A 91 6.23 9.58 -1.40
CA ILE A 91 5.86 8.65 -2.47
C ILE A 91 5.42 9.45 -3.69
N LYS A 92 4.75 10.59 -3.48
CA LYS A 92 4.33 11.51 -4.55
C LYS A 92 5.48 11.98 -5.45
N THR A 93 6.67 12.21 -4.91
CA THR A 93 7.81 12.63 -5.74
C THR A 93 8.42 11.50 -6.55
N GLN A 94 8.25 10.26 -6.10
CA GLN A 94 8.81 9.07 -6.76
C GLN A 94 7.87 8.46 -7.81
N CYS A 95 6.55 8.50 -7.58
CA CYS A 95 5.54 7.90 -8.43
C CYS A 95 4.36 8.87 -8.63
N ARG A 96 4.53 9.84 -9.52
CA ARG A 96 3.56 10.94 -9.73
C ARG A 96 2.28 10.45 -10.40
N GLU A 97 2.40 9.59 -11.40
CA GLU A 97 1.27 9.09 -12.18
C GLU A 97 0.42 8.13 -11.35
N LEU A 98 1.08 7.27 -10.57
CA LEU A 98 0.39 6.37 -9.65
C LEU A 98 -0.42 7.14 -8.59
N ILE A 99 0.10 8.24 -8.06
CA ILE A 99 -0.63 9.08 -7.11
C ILE A 99 -1.78 9.84 -7.78
N ALA A 100 -1.61 10.27 -9.03
CA ALA A 100 -2.68 10.89 -9.80
C ALA A 100 -3.83 9.90 -10.04
N TRP A 101 -3.50 8.69 -10.50
CA TRP A 101 -4.44 7.56 -10.63
C TRP A 101 -5.18 7.28 -9.32
N ALA A 102 -4.46 7.13 -8.21
CA ALA A 102 -5.07 6.81 -6.93
C ALA A 102 -6.04 7.91 -6.46
N LYS A 103 -5.73 9.18 -6.74
CA LYS A 103 -6.62 10.30 -6.47
C LYS A 103 -7.91 10.20 -7.29
N ILE A 104 -7.83 9.88 -8.59
CA ILE A 104 -8.99 9.68 -9.46
C ILE A 104 -9.85 8.51 -8.94
N CYS A 105 -9.22 7.37 -8.65
CA CYS A 105 -9.88 6.20 -8.08
C CYS A 105 -10.61 6.52 -6.77
N SER A 106 -9.97 7.27 -5.86
CA SER A 106 -10.54 7.63 -4.55
C SER A 106 -11.80 8.51 -4.62
N GLN A 107 -12.05 9.16 -5.76
CA GLN A 107 -13.23 10.00 -5.98
C GLN A 107 -14.45 9.21 -6.46
N LYS A 108 -14.28 7.94 -6.88
CA LYS A 108 -15.43 7.08 -7.21
C LYS A 108 -16.20 6.75 -5.94
N GLY A 109 -17.52 6.95 -5.96
CA GLY A 109 -18.37 6.80 -4.78
C GLY A 109 -18.36 5.40 -4.14
N THR A 110 -18.02 4.34 -4.90
CA THR A 110 -17.81 2.99 -4.34
C THR A 110 -16.52 2.90 -3.55
N VAL A 111 -15.41 3.38 -4.14
CA VAL A 111 -14.09 3.39 -3.48
C VAL A 111 -14.09 4.31 -2.28
N SER A 112 -14.63 5.52 -2.39
CA SER A 112 -14.59 6.49 -1.29
C SER A 112 -15.32 6.01 -0.03
N ARG A 113 -16.29 5.10 -0.17
CA ARG A 113 -17.02 4.48 0.95
C ARG A 113 -16.25 3.33 1.59
N SER A 114 -15.51 2.57 0.79
CA SER A 114 -14.74 1.41 1.27
C SER A 114 -13.31 1.76 1.71
N LEU A 115 -12.75 2.85 1.19
CA LEU A 115 -11.36 3.22 1.47
C LEU A 115 -11.22 3.75 2.89
N ALA A 116 -10.29 3.16 3.64
CA ALA A 116 -9.97 3.60 4.99
C ALA A 116 -9.59 5.08 5.03
N ASN A 117 -10.07 5.81 6.04
CA ASN A 117 -9.74 7.22 6.21
C ASN A 117 -8.22 7.41 6.39
N ARG A 118 -7.59 8.16 5.49
CA ARG A 118 -6.12 8.39 5.47
C ARG A 118 -5.57 8.93 6.79
N LYS A 119 -6.30 9.84 7.46
CA LYS A 119 -5.86 10.39 8.76
C LYS A 119 -5.93 9.32 9.86
N LYS A 120 -6.97 8.48 9.85
CA LYS A 120 -7.11 7.36 10.79
C LYS A 120 -6.00 6.32 10.60
N VAL A 121 -5.70 5.95 9.34
CA VAL A 121 -4.59 5.04 9.00
C VAL A 121 -3.25 5.64 9.43
N SER A 122 -3.00 6.92 9.15
CA SER A 122 -1.78 7.60 9.60
C SER A 122 -1.65 7.63 11.13
N GLY A 123 -2.73 7.94 11.86
CA GLY A 123 -2.74 7.91 13.31
C GLY A 123 -2.43 6.52 13.88
N PHE A 124 -3.02 5.48 13.29
CA PHE A 124 -2.72 4.08 13.61
C PHE A 124 -1.25 3.74 13.37
N MET A 125 -0.69 4.12 12.21
CA MET A 125 0.72 3.89 11.88
C MET A 125 1.69 4.62 12.82
N LEU A 126 1.37 5.85 13.24
CA LEU A 126 2.19 6.59 14.19
C LEU A 126 2.20 5.93 15.56
N GLU A 127 1.06 5.39 16.00
CA GLU A 127 0.96 4.63 17.25
C GLU A 127 1.75 3.31 17.17
N LEU A 128 1.62 2.61 16.05
CA LEU A 128 2.46 1.48 15.69
C LEU A 128 3.96 1.80 15.80
N LYS A 129 4.38 2.92 15.20
CA LYS A 129 5.76 3.41 15.26
C LYS A 129 6.24 3.63 16.70
N LYS A 130 5.37 4.13 17.59
CA LYS A 130 5.70 4.29 19.02
C LYS A 130 5.88 2.95 19.71
N ARG A 131 5.00 1.98 19.45
CA ARG A 131 5.08 0.63 20.03
C ARG A 131 6.35 -0.10 19.61
N PHE A 132 6.74 0.00 18.34
CA PHE A 132 8.02 -0.56 17.89
C PHE A 132 9.23 0.05 18.62
N ARG A 133 9.17 1.35 18.96
CA ARG A 133 10.22 1.99 19.77
C ARG A 133 10.23 1.51 21.21
N SER A 134 9.09 1.19 21.81
CA SER A 134 9.02 0.75 23.22
C SER A 134 9.38 -0.72 23.42
N ILE A 135 9.15 -1.58 22.42
CA ILE A 135 9.35 -3.04 22.57
C ILE A 135 10.80 -3.47 22.29
N GLY A 136 11.59 -2.65 21.60
CA GLY A 136 12.93 -3.03 21.14
C GLY A 136 12.89 -4.10 20.05
N SER A 137 13.90 -4.13 19.17
CA SER A 137 13.93 -4.86 17.89
C SER A 137 13.77 -6.40 17.95
N LYS A 138 13.53 -7.01 19.11
CA LYS A 138 13.68 -8.47 19.34
C LYS A 138 12.39 -9.31 19.26
N ARG A 139 11.20 -8.74 19.07
CA ARG A 139 9.95 -9.51 19.04
C ARG A 139 9.17 -9.29 17.75
N THR A 140 9.64 -9.90 16.68
CA THR A 140 9.06 -9.88 15.33
C THR A 140 7.80 -10.74 15.19
N GLU A 141 7.53 -11.66 16.12
CA GLU A 141 6.37 -12.58 16.06
C GLU A 141 5.01 -11.90 16.32
N ASP A 142 4.95 -10.84 17.15
CA ASP A 142 3.71 -10.08 17.36
C ASP A 142 3.31 -9.27 16.11
N VAL A 143 4.26 -9.03 15.20
CA VAL A 143 4.05 -8.30 13.94
C VAL A 143 3.28 -9.15 12.93
N SER A 144 3.47 -10.46 12.95
CA SER A 144 2.67 -11.42 12.16
C SER A 144 1.21 -11.43 12.58
N ARG A 145 0.91 -11.26 13.89
CA ARG A 145 -0.46 -11.07 14.37
C ARG A 145 -1.04 -9.72 13.96
N MET A 146 -0.20 -8.70 13.83
CA MET A 146 -0.60 -7.39 13.36
C MET A 146 -0.94 -7.37 11.86
N LEU A 147 -0.24 -8.16 11.04
CA LEU A 147 -0.58 -8.40 9.63
C LEU A 147 -1.99 -8.96 9.48
N VAL A 148 -2.40 -9.90 10.35
CA VAL A 148 -3.77 -10.44 10.34
C VAL A 148 -4.81 -9.35 10.64
N CYS A 149 -4.57 -8.47 11.61
CA CYS A 149 -5.51 -7.39 11.93
C CYS A 149 -5.59 -6.34 10.80
N ILE A 150 -4.48 -6.03 10.12
CA ILE A 150 -4.45 -5.04 9.03
C ILE A 150 -5.22 -5.56 7.80
N SER A 151 -5.02 -6.83 7.43
CA SER A 151 -5.77 -7.48 6.36
C SER A 151 -7.28 -7.56 6.64
N ILE A 152 -7.68 -7.68 7.92
CA ILE A 152 -9.09 -7.73 8.33
C ILE A 152 -9.76 -6.35 8.21
N PHE A 153 -9.03 -5.26 8.43
CA PHE A 153 -9.57 -3.90 8.32
C PHE A 153 -9.72 -3.40 6.88
N ASP A 154 -9.07 -4.02 5.89
CA ASP A 154 -9.32 -3.74 4.46
C ASP A 154 -10.52 -4.56 3.90
N VAL A 155 -11.16 -5.41 4.72
CA VAL A 155 -12.32 -6.25 4.34
C VAL A 155 -13.62 -5.90 5.10
N SER A 156 -13.59 -4.94 6.04
CA SER A 156 -14.75 -4.54 6.87
C SER A 156 -15.14 -3.09 6.66
#